data_AF-A0A8J6T298-F1
#
_entry.id   AF-A0A8J6T298-F1
#
_cell.length_a   1.000
_cell.length_b   1.000
_cell.length_c   1.000
_cell.angle_alpha   90.00
_cell.angle_beta   90.00
_cell.angle_gamma   90.00
#
_symmetry.space_group_name_H-M   'P 1'
#
loop_
_entity.id
_entity.type
_entity.pdbx_description
1 polymer ?
#
loop_
_entity_poly.entity_id
_entity_poly.type
_entity_poly.pdbx_seq_one_letter_code
_entity_poly.pdbx_strand_id
1 'polypeptide(L)'
;MSEYNCIRKVSIATGATTTLAGNGSTGTIDAIGGAARFNAPRGLEAAGTSLFIGDTNNGLIRKIDLTTNAVTTIIGGGPGFLNYVHSRPGLLANPLGVYSMNYISGKLYFGEWDGWGPFKYKL
;
A
#
# COMPACT_ATOMS: atom_id res chain seq x y z
N MET A 1 -14.20 16.17 -10.03
CA MET A 1 -14.04 15.34 -8.81
C MET A 1 -12.58 14.92 -8.76
N SER A 2 -11.87 15.28 -7.70
CA SER A 2 -10.48 14.87 -7.51
C SER A 2 -10.42 13.41 -7.04
N GLU A 3 -9.89 12.52 -7.88
CA GLU A 3 -9.73 11.08 -7.60
C GLU A 3 -8.53 10.84 -6.67
N TYR A 4 -8.63 11.25 -5.40
CA TYR A 4 -7.66 10.90 -4.37
C TYR A 4 -7.80 9.41 -4.00
N ASN A 5 -6.75 8.67 -3.66
CA ASN A 5 -6.81 7.22 -3.36
C ASN A 5 -6.99 6.29 -4.58
N CYS A 6 -6.26 6.56 -5.66
CA CYS A 6 -6.17 5.66 -6.80
C CYS A 6 -4.72 5.51 -7.28
N ILE A 7 -4.45 4.43 -8.01
CA ILE A 7 -3.19 4.22 -8.74
C ILE A 7 -3.44 4.58 -10.20
N ARG A 8 -2.65 5.51 -10.73
CA ARG A 8 -2.73 5.98 -12.11
C ARG A 8 -1.67 5.33 -12.98
N LYS A 9 -2.02 5.05 -14.23
CA LYS A 9 -1.09 4.64 -15.29
C LYS A 9 -1.04 5.74 -16.34
N VAL A 10 0.18 6.11 -16.75
CA VAL A 10 0.41 7.13 -17.78
C VAL A 10 1.22 6.51 -18.92
N SER A 11 0.74 6.69 -20.16
CA SER A 11 1.53 6.39 -21.36
C SER A 11 2.53 7.52 -21.61
N ILE A 12 3.82 7.28 -21.40
CA ILE A 12 4.86 8.32 -21.54
C ILE A 12 4.91 8.89 -22.96
N ALA A 13 4.66 8.08 -23.98
CA ALA A 13 4.68 8.53 -25.37
C ALA A 13 3.54 9.49 -25.73
N THR A 14 2.43 9.48 -24.99
CA THR A 14 1.19 10.19 -25.37
C THR A 14 0.61 11.08 -24.27
N GLY A 15 1.06 10.93 -23.03
CA GLY A 15 0.46 11.55 -21.85
C GLY A 15 -0.90 10.97 -21.45
N ALA A 16 -1.44 9.99 -22.19
CA ALA A 16 -2.73 9.39 -21.88
C ALA A 16 -2.71 8.77 -20.48
N THR A 17 -3.62 9.22 -19.62
CA THR A 17 -3.71 8.81 -18.22
C THR A 17 -4.98 8.01 -17.99
N THR A 18 -4.85 6.86 -17.35
CA THR A 18 -5.98 6.00 -16.95
C THR A 18 -5.84 5.57 -15.50
N THR A 19 -6.96 5.20 -14.87
CA THR A 19 -6.93 4.56 -13.56
C THR A 19 -6.56 3.10 -13.71
N LEU A 20 -5.49 2.68 -13.07
CA LEU A 20 -5.11 1.28 -12.97
C LEU A 20 -5.95 0.57 -11.91
N ALA A 21 -6.08 1.18 -10.72
CA ALA A 21 -6.90 0.66 -9.64
C ALA A 21 -7.37 1.77 -8.68
N GLY A 22 -8.46 1.53 -7.96
CA GLY A 22 -9.09 2.52 -7.07
C GLY A 22 -10.12 3.39 -7.78
N ASN A 23 -10.98 4.09 -7.02
CA ASN A 23 -12.03 4.95 -7.58
C ASN A 23 -12.17 6.32 -6.91
N GLY A 24 -11.30 6.67 -5.96
CA GLY A 24 -11.49 7.89 -5.17
C GLY A 24 -11.86 7.63 -3.70
N SER A 25 -12.59 6.55 -3.44
CA SER A 25 -13.16 6.26 -2.13
C SER A 25 -12.16 5.53 -1.23
N THR A 26 -12.11 5.95 0.03
CA THR A 26 -11.28 5.30 1.05
C THR A 26 -11.81 3.92 1.44
N GLY A 27 -10.90 3.01 1.79
CA GLY A 27 -11.25 1.67 2.29
C GLY A 27 -10.16 0.64 2.01
N THR A 28 -10.43 -0.63 2.32
CA THR A 28 -9.48 -1.75 2.25
C THR A 28 -9.90 -2.86 1.27
N ILE A 29 -10.86 -2.58 0.39
CA ILE A 29 -11.46 -3.60 -0.50
C ILE A 29 -10.42 -4.12 -1.50
N ASP A 30 -10.17 -5.42 -1.46
CA ASP A 30 -9.51 -6.19 -2.52
C ASP A 30 -10.52 -6.45 -3.64
N ALA A 31 -10.20 -6.04 -4.86
CA ALA A 31 -11.02 -6.23 -6.04
C ALA A 31 -10.21 -5.94 -7.32
N ILE A 32 -10.84 -6.09 -8.48
CA ILE A 32 -10.21 -5.78 -9.77
C ILE A 32 -10.37 -4.29 -10.11
N GLY A 33 -9.26 -3.65 -10.48
CA GLY A 33 -9.21 -2.30 -11.04
C GLY A 33 -9.94 -1.25 -10.19
N GLY A 34 -10.90 -0.56 -10.80
CA GLY A 34 -11.65 0.53 -10.14
C GLY A 34 -12.56 0.09 -8.99
N ALA A 35 -12.80 -1.21 -8.80
CA ALA A 35 -13.58 -1.69 -7.65
C ALA A 35 -12.75 -1.74 -6.35
N ALA A 36 -11.42 -1.72 -6.44
CA ALA A 36 -10.55 -1.72 -5.28
C ALA A 36 -10.66 -0.40 -4.50
N ARG A 37 -10.32 -0.44 -3.21
CA ARG A 37 -10.27 0.75 -2.34
C ARG A 37 -8.93 0.82 -1.62
N PHE A 38 -8.41 2.04 -1.51
CA PHE A 38 -7.16 2.38 -0.85
C PHE A 38 -7.40 3.56 0.09
N ASN A 39 -6.48 3.84 1.00
CA ASN A 39 -6.46 5.02 1.84
C ASN A 39 -5.06 5.62 1.87
N ALA A 40 -4.88 6.74 1.18
CA ALA A 40 -3.60 7.39 0.95
C ALA A 40 -2.51 6.42 0.46
N PRO A 41 -2.67 5.78 -0.72
CA PRO A 41 -1.65 4.88 -1.24
C PRO A 41 -0.35 5.65 -1.51
N ARG A 42 0.79 5.16 -1.00
CA ARG A 42 2.15 5.70 -1.16
C ARG A 42 3.14 4.56 -1.26
N GLY A 43 4.32 4.84 -1.80
CA GLY A 43 5.33 3.81 -2.04
C GLY A 43 4.86 2.82 -3.10
N LEU A 44 5.52 2.85 -4.24
CA LEU A 44 5.24 1.93 -5.35
C LEU A 44 6.52 1.21 -5.70
N GLU A 45 6.43 -0.10 -5.88
CA GLU A 45 7.56 -0.90 -6.37
C GLU A 45 7.07 -1.96 -7.35
N ALA A 46 7.64 -1.96 -8.55
CA ALA A 46 7.31 -2.94 -9.58
C ALA A 46 8.24 -4.15 -9.48
N ALA A 47 7.68 -5.35 -9.63
CA ALA A 47 8.42 -6.61 -9.68
C ALA A 47 7.77 -7.55 -10.70
N GLY A 48 8.32 -7.61 -11.90
CA GLY A 48 7.75 -8.41 -12.99
C GLY A 48 6.32 -7.98 -13.33
N THR A 49 5.36 -8.88 -13.16
CA THR A 49 3.92 -8.62 -13.38
C THR A 49 3.20 -8.08 -12.14
N SER A 50 3.92 -7.76 -11.06
CA SER A 50 3.33 -7.25 -9.82
C SER A 50 3.72 -5.80 -9.59
N LEU A 51 2.78 -5.01 -9.06
CA LEU A 51 3.04 -3.68 -8.50
C LEU A 51 2.64 -3.70 -7.03
N PHE A 52 3.62 -3.53 -6.14
CA PHE A 52 3.40 -3.40 -4.71
C PHE A 52 3.09 -1.95 -4.35
N ILE A 53 2.14 -1.76 -3.45
CA ILE A 53 1.62 -0.46 -3.03
C ILE A 53 1.57 -0.44 -1.51
N GLY A 54 2.09 0.62 -0.92
CA GLY A 54 1.82 0.95 0.47
C GLY A 54 0.43 1.56 0.58
N ASP A 55 -0.49 0.92 1.26
CA ASP A 55 -1.80 1.48 1.55
C ASP A 55 -1.72 2.13 2.94
N THR A 56 -1.01 3.26 2.97
CA THR A 56 -0.32 3.82 4.13
C THR A 56 -1.24 4.02 5.32
N ASN A 57 -2.40 4.67 5.13
CA ASN A 57 -3.30 4.96 6.24
C ASN A 57 -4.10 3.73 6.70
N ASN A 58 -4.16 2.69 5.87
CA ASN A 58 -4.74 1.41 6.25
C ASN A 58 -3.72 0.48 6.91
N GLY A 59 -2.43 0.83 6.88
CA GLY A 59 -1.34 -0.02 7.35
C GLY A 59 -1.27 -1.36 6.62
N LEU A 60 -1.51 -1.35 5.30
CA LEU A 60 -1.45 -2.56 4.47
C LEU A 60 -0.35 -2.42 3.42
N ILE A 61 0.17 -3.56 2.96
CA ILE A 61 0.83 -3.66 1.67
C ILE A 61 -0.09 -4.40 0.73
N ARG A 62 -0.36 -3.77 -0.41
CA ARG A 62 -1.25 -4.27 -1.45
C ARG A 62 -0.42 -4.65 -2.67
N LYS A 63 -0.92 -5.59 -3.46
CA LYS A 63 -0.32 -6.01 -4.73
C LYS A 63 -1.35 -5.89 -5.83
N ILE A 64 -1.01 -5.20 -6.91
CA ILE A 64 -1.72 -5.25 -8.19
C ILE A 64 -1.02 -6.26 -9.07
N ASP A 65 -1.76 -7.26 -9.54
CA ASP A 65 -1.36 -8.05 -10.71
C ASP A 65 -1.58 -7.22 -11.98
N LEU A 66 -0.51 -6.88 -12.69
CA LEU A 66 -0.54 -5.99 -13.86
C LEU A 66 -1.12 -6.64 -15.13
N THR A 67 -1.40 -7.95 -15.09
CA THR A 67 -2.03 -8.68 -16.20
C THR A 67 -3.56 -8.71 -16.05
N THR A 68 -4.04 -8.76 -14.82
CA THR A 68 -5.48 -8.87 -14.49
C THR A 68 -6.07 -7.64 -13.81
N ASN A 69 -5.22 -6.71 -13.35
CA ASN A 69 -5.53 -5.59 -12.47
C ASN A 69 -6.15 -5.99 -11.13
N ALA A 70 -5.98 -7.24 -10.69
CA ALA A 70 -6.46 -7.71 -9.40
C ALA A 70 -5.64 -7.09 -8.27
N VAL A 71 -6.32 -6.44 -7.32
CA VAL A 71 -5.73 -5.92 -6.08
C VAL A 71 -5.92 -6.93 -4.97
N THR A 72 -4.83 -7.29 -4.29
CA THR A 72 -4.82 -8.20 -3.14
C THR A 72 -4.02 -7.61 -1.98
N THR A 73 -4.46 -7.87 -0.76
CA THR A 73 -3.70 -7.55 0.45
C THR A 73 -2.70 -8.66 0.73
N ILE A 74 -1.43 -8.31 0.89
CA ILE A 74 -0.35 -9.28 1.13
C ILE A 74 0.28 -9.15 2.52
N ILE A 75 0.18 -7.98 3.16
CA ILE A 75 0.65 -7.72 4.53
C ILE A 75 -0.37 -6.80 5.22
N GLY A 76 -0.71 -7.10 6.48
CA GLY A 76 -1.72 -6.39 7.29
C GLY A 76 -3.14 -6.98 7.18
N GLY A 77 -4.09 -6.48 8.00
CA GLY A 77 -5.54 -6.73 7.81
C GLY A 77 -6.23 -7.81 8.68
N GLY A 78 -5.60 -8.33 9.73
CA GLY A 78 -6.25 -9.30 10.65
C GLY A 78 -7.16 -8.67 11.73
N PRO A 79 -8.12 -9.43 12.29
CA PRO A 79 -8.88 -9.00 13.47
C PRO A 79 -7.95 -8.97 14.69
N GLY A 80 -7.69 -7.79 15.27
CA GLY A 80 -6.83 -7.61 16.45
C GLY A 80 -5.75 -6.53 16.30
N PHE A 81 -5.64 -5.93 15.12
CA PHE A 81 -4.57 -4.99 14.77
C PHE A 81 -4.91 -3.51 15.06
N LEU A 82 -5.98 -3.23 15.82
CA LEU A 82 -6.43 -1.87 16.13
C LEU A 82 -5.62 -1.15 17.22
N ASN A 83 -4.62 -1.77 17.85
CA ASN A 83 -3.84 -1.09 18.87
C ASN A 83 -2.35 -1.46 18.80
N TYR A 84 -1.55 -0.42 18.66
CA TYR A 84 -0.10 -0.34 18.78
C TYR A 84 0.50 -1.31 19.84
N VAL A 85 1.30 -2.29 19.42
CA VAL A 85 2.39 -2.84 20.26
C VAL A 85 3.48 -3.56 19.45
N HIS A 86 4.69 -2.98 19.45
CA HIS A 86 5.97 -3.52 18.96
C HIS A 86 6.45 -4.78 19.72
N SER A 87 5.70 -5.88 19.76
CA SER A 87 6.08 -7.01 20.65
C SER A 87 6.03 -8.42 20.09
N ARG A 88 5.96 -8.60 18.76
CA ARG A 88 6.11 -9.94 18.18
C ARG A 88 7.23 -10.00 17.15
N PRO A 89 8.39 -10.63 17.46
CA PRO A 89 9.42 -10.86 16.47
C PRO A 89 8.85 -11.74 15.35
N GLY A 90 8.94 -11.28 14.10
CA GLY A 90 8.60 -12.09 12.92
C GLY A 90 7.20 -11.94 12.35
N LEU A 91 6.39 -10.98 12.81
CA LEU A 91 5.14 -10.61 12.14
C LEU A 91 5.09 -9.09 11.97
N LEU A 92 5.01 -8.62 10.71
CA LEU A 92 4.81 -7.21 10.38
C LEU A 92 3.39 -6.82 10.82
N ALA A 93 3.26 -6.35 12.07
CA ALA A 93 2.01 -5.88 12.63
C ALA A 93 1.79 -4.44 12.20
N ASN A 94 1.01 -4.24 11.13
CA ASN A 94 0.60 -2.94 10.58
C ASN A 94 1.76 -1.97 10.33
N PRO A 95 2.33 -1.91 9.12
CA PRO A 95 3.18 -0.78 8.79
C PRO A 95 2.42 0.53 9.03
N LEU A 96 2.83 1.30 10.05
CA LEU A 96 2.16 2.56 10.46
C LEU A 96 2.24 3.66 9.40
N GLY A 97 3.04 3.40 8.37
CA GLY A 97 2.93 4.02 7.07
C GLY A 97 4.04 3.49 6.19
N VAL A 98 3.69 2.96 5.02
CA VAL A 98 4.68 2.63 3.99
C VAL A 98 4.83 3.81 3.04
N TYR A 99 6.05 4.33 2.93
CA TYR A 99 6.37 5.51 2.13
C TYR A 99 7.26 5.19 0.93
N SER A 100 8.21 4.30 1.13
CA SER A 100 9.14 3.81 0.12
C SER A 100 9.11 2.29 0.11
N MET A 101 9.30 1.72 -1.08
CA MET A 101 9.40 0.29 -1.29
C MET A 101 10.57 0.03 -2.24
N ASN A 102 11.17 -1.14 -2.12
CA ASN A 102 12.20 -1.61 -3.04
C ASN A 102 12.22 -3.13 -3.09
N TYR A 103 12.32 -3.70 -4.30
CA TYR A 103 12.30 -5.13 -4.53
C TYR A 103 13.65 -5.58 -5.07
N ILE A 104 14.34 -6.44 -4.30
CA ILE A 104 15.65 -6.98 -4.68
C ILE A 104 15.64 -8.49 -4.43
N SER A 105 15.96 -9.26 -5.46
CA SER A 105 16.24 -10.71 -5.34
C SER A 105 15.16 -11.50 -4.57
N GLY A 106 13.88 -11.24 -4.85
CA GLY A 106 12.78 -11.95 -4.20
C GLY A 106 12.30 -11.35 -2.87
N LYS A 107 12.89 -10.23 -2.43
CA LYS A 107 12.58 -9.60 -1.15
C LYS A 107 12.05 -8.19 -1.38
N LEU A 108 10.96 -7.86 -0.69
CA LEU A 108 10.41 -6.51 -0.63
C LEU A 108 10.90 -5.84 0.65
N TYR A 109 11.60 -4.72 0.49
CA TYR A 109 12.05 -3.84 1.57
C TYR A 109 11.17 -2.60 1.56
N PHE A 110 10.83 -2.09 2.74
CA PHE A 110 10.05 -0.87 2.86
C PHE A 110 10.36 -0.15 4.16
N GLY A 111 10.25 1.17 4.14
CA GLY A 111 10.37 1.98 5.34
C GLY A 111 9.02 2.08 6.06
N GLU A 112 9.02 1.80 7.35
CA GLU A 112 7.88 2.08 8.23
C GLU A 112 8.10 3.45 8.89
N TRP A 113 7.04 4.26 8.94
CA TRP A 113 7.02 5.52 9.66
C TRP A 113 5.95 5.50 10.74
N ASP A 114 6.33 5.89 11.96
CA ASP A 114 5.49 5.88 13.16
C ASP A 114 5.05 7.29 13.61
N GLY A 115 5.40 8.34 12.88
CA GLY A 115 5.41 9.70 13.42
C GLY A 115 4.11 10.52 13.34
N TRP A 116 3.31 10.53 14.41
CA TRP A 116 2.44 11.68 14.81
C TRP A 116 2.29 11.77 16.36
N GLY A 117 3.40 11.84 17.10
CA GLY A 117 3.41 12.16 18.54
C GLY A 117 4.82 12.40 19.09
N PRO A 118 5.00 13.14 20.20
CA PRO A 118 6.31 13.30 20.82
C PRO A 118 6.77 11.94 21.36
N PHE A 119 7.73 11.30 20.69
CA PHE A 119 8.33 10.06 21.14
C PHE A 119 9.00 10.28 22.51
N LYS A 120 8.34 9.85 23.59
CA LYS A 120 9.01 9.58 24.86
C LYS A 120 9.74 8.25 24.72
N TYR A 121 11.00 8.30 24.31
CA TYR A 121 11.92 7.22 24.63
C TYR A 121 12.08 7.23 26.15
N LYS A 122 11.46 6.27 26.85
CA LYS A 122 11.91 5.89 28.19
C LYS A 122 13.18 5.06 27.97
N LEU A 123 14.31 5.62 28.42
CA LEU A 123 15.51 4.85 28.73
C LEU A 123 15.19 3.78 29.77
#